data_AF-A0A7T7VQ62-F1
#
_entry.id   AF-A0A7T7VQ62-F1
#
_cell.length_a   1.000
_cell.length_b   1.000
_cell.length_c   1.000
_cell.angle_alpha   90.00
_cell.angle_beta   90.00
_cell.angle_gamma   90.00
#
_symmetry.space_group_name_H-M   'P 1'
#
loop_
_entity.id
_entity.type
_entity.pdbx_description
1 polymer ?
#
loop_
_entity_poly.entity_id
_entity_poly.type
_entity_poly.pdbx_seq_one_letter_code
_entity_poly.pdbx_strand_id
1 'polypeptide(L)'
;MTLRSLFFLGLLIVAALCLASATPASYFDDGAYEGDSPAPNERDDTGFDDYSENDLENILQVAEKRGCIRRGGNCDYRASDCCVNSACRCNLWGANCRCQRRGIFQKWGK
;
A
#
# COMPACT_ATOMS: atom_id res chain seq x y z
N MET A 1 10.90 -17.95 -45.49
CA MET A 1 10.31 -16.89 -44.64
C MET A 1 11.39 -15.86 -44.38
N THR A 2 11.26 -14.65 -44.94
CA THR A 2 12.34 -13.65 -44.89
C THR A 2 12.46 -13.06 -43.49
N LEU A 3 13.68 -12.82 -43.01
CA LEU A 3 13.95 -12.25 -41.68
C LEU A 3 13.15 -10.94 -41.44
N ARG A 4 12.89 -10.20 -42.52
CA ARG A 4 12.01 -9.03 -42.55
C ARG A 4 10.57 -9.35 -42.11
N SER A 5 10.00 -10.46 -42.57
CA SER A 5 8.66 -10.90 -42.19
C SER A 5 8.55 -11.23 -40.70
N LEU A 6 9.59 -11.81 -40.10
CA LEU A 6 9.62 -12.09 -38.65
C LEU A 6 9.72 -10.80 -37.82
N PHE A 7 10.49 -9.81 -38.29
CA PHE A 7 10.55 -8.49 -37.64
C PHE A 7 9.21 -7.76 -37.66
N PHE A 8 8.49 -7.78 -38.80
CA PHE A 8 7.16 -7.17 -38.90
C PHE A 8 6.13 -7.87 -38.02
N LEU A 9 6.16 -9.20 -37.94
CA LEU A 9 5.29 -9.96 -37.04
C LEU A 9 5.59 -9.67 -35.57
N GLY A 10 6.87 -9.57 -35.19
CA GLY A 10 7.27 -9.19 -33.83
C GLY A 10 6.79 -7.78 -33.45
N LEU A 11 6.94 -6.80 -34.35
CA LEU A 11 6.45 -5.44 -34.13
C LEU A 11 4.91 -5.39 -33.98
N LEU A 12 4.19 -6.14 -34.81
CA LEU A 12 2.72 -6.22 -34.72
C LEU A 12 2.26 -6.82 -33.38
N ILE A 13 2.95 -7.86 -32.90
CA ILE A 13 2.63 -8.50 -31.62
C ILE A 13 2.87 -7.52 -30.46
N VAL A 14 4.01 -6.82 -30.46
CA VAL A 14 4.33 -5.83 -29.42
C VAL A 14 3.32 -4.67 -29.43
N ALA A 15 2.94 -4.17 -30.62
CA ALA A 15 1.92 -3.13 -30.73
C ALA A 15 0.57 -3.59 -30.17
N ALA A 16 0.12 -4.79 -30.51
CA ALA A 16 -1.14 -5.35 -30.00
C ALA A 16 -1.14 -5.51 -28.46
N LEU A 17 -0.02 -5.94 -27.88
CA LEU A 17 0.17 -6.02 -26.43
C LEU A 17 0.11 -4.64 -25.76
N CYS A 18 0.72 -3.61 -26.36
CA CYS A 18 0.63 -2.25 -25.86
C CYS A 18 -0.80 -1.70 -25.89
N LEU A 19 -1.54 -1.92 -26.98
CA LEU A 19 -2.95 -1.51 -27.08
C LEU A 19 -3.84 -2.23 -26.05
N ALA A 20 -3.60 -3.50 -25.77
CA ALA A 20 -4.38 -4.25 -24.77
C ALA A 20 -4.08 -3.79 -23.32
N SER A 21 -2.89 -3.23 -23.07
CA SER A 21 -2.52 -2.67 -21.75
C SER A 21 -2.96 -1.23 -21.55
N ALA A 22 -3.50 -0.57 -22.58
CA ALA A 22 -3.99 0.79 -22.51
C ALA A 22 -5.33 0.83 -21.76
N THR A 23 -5.26 0.85 -20.43
CA THR A 23 -6.39 1.27 -19.60
C THR A 23 -6.70 2.74 -19.91
N PRO A 24 -7.97 3.12 -20.19
CA PRO A 24 -8.33 4.52 -20.28
C PRO A 24 -8.01 5.20 -18.95
N ALA A 25 -7.39 6.38 -18.99
CA ALA A 25 -7.19 7.19 -17.80
C ALA A 25 -8.57 7.56 -17.23
N SER A 26 -8.92 7.03 -16.05
CA SER A 26 -10.10 7.48 -15.31
C SER A 26 -9.80 8.86 -14.72
N TYR A 27 -10.26 9.91 -15.39
CA TYR A 27 -10.32 11.28 -14.86
C TYR A 27 -11.40 11.31 -13.78
N PHE A 28 -11.01 11.51 -12.51
CA PHE A 28 -11.96 11.79 -11.44
C PHE A 28 -12.36 13.27 -11.54
N ASP A 29 -13.66 13.51 -11.71
CA ASP A 29 -14.29 14.82 -11.69
C ASP A 29 -14.91 15.03 -10.30
N ASP A 30 -14.18 15.70 -9.41
CA ASP A 30 -14.67 16.09 -8.08
C ASP A 30 -14.90 17.60 -8.09
N GLY A 31 -15.98 18.05 -8.75
CA GLY A 31 -16.21 19.47 -9.03
C GLY A 31 -17.67 19.92 -8.97
N ALA A 32 -18.36 19.75 -7.84
CA ALA A 32 -19.56 20.53 -7.53
C ALA A 32 -19.71 20.73 -6.02
N TYR A 33 -19.29 21.91 -5.56
CA TYR A 33 -19.63 22.45 -4.26
C TYR A 33 -21.07 22.99 -4.36
N GLU A 34 -21.99 22.40 -3.59
CA GLU A 34 -23.18 23.12 -3.14
C GLU A 34 -23.16 23.03 -1.62
N GLY A 35 -22.90 24.18 -1.00
CA GLY A 35 -22.86 24.33 0.44
C GLY A 35 -24.27 24.33 1.01
N ASP A 36 -24.52 23.47 1.98
CA ASP A 36 -25.61 23.65 2.93
C ASP A 36 -25.03 23.59 4.34
N SER A 37 -25.09 24.73 5.03
CA SER A 37 -24.60 24.90 6.39
C SER A 37 -25.73 24.66 7.39
N PRO A 38 -25.57 23.77 8.39
CA PRO A 38 -26.36 23.86 9.61
C PRO A 38 -25.62 24.73 10.63
N ALA A 39 -26.33 25.74 11.13
CA ALA A 39 -25.89 26.76 12.09
C ALA A 39 -25.23 26.20 13.38
N PRO A 40 -24.33 26.97 14.02
CA PRO A 40 -23.73 26.58 15.30
C PRO A 40 -24.75 26.74 16.42
N ASN A 41 -25.06 25.66 17.13
CA ASN A 41 -25.76 25.74 18.41
C ASN A 41 -24.72 25.90 19.53
N GLU A 42 -24.80 27.02 20.24
CA GLU A 42 -24.17 27.24 21.54
C GLU A 42 -24.65 26.18 22.54
N ARG A 43 -23.74 25.31 23.02
CA ARG A 43 -23.86 24.65 24.33
C ARG A 43 -22.48 24.41 24.94
N ASP A 44 -22.21 25.27 25.90
CA ASP A 44 -21.78 24.96 27.27
C ASP A 44 -20.48 24.17 27.51
N ASP A 45 -19.74 24.72 28.46
CA ASP A 45 -18.40 24.40 28.92
C ASP A 45 -18.38 23.08 29.71
N THR A 46 -17.18 22.52 29.90
CA THR A 46 -16.82 21.37 30.77
C THR A 46 -17.26 19.95 30.36
N GLY A 47 -16.29 19.19 29.86
CA GLY A 47 -16.40 17.74 29.63
C GLY A 47 -15.07 17.08 29.28
N PHE A 48 -13.96 17.59 29.83
CA PHE A 48 -12.71 16.83 29.91
C PHE A 48 -12.83 16.02 31.20
N ASP A 49 -13.20 14.74 31.10
CA ASP A 49 -13.03 13.68 32.11
C ASP A 49 -14.07 12.56 31.87
N ASP A 50 -13.98 11.85 30.74
CA ASP A 50 -14.49 10.48 30.68
C ASP A 50 -13.82 9.67 29.57
N TYR A 51 -12.48 9.65 29.56
CA TYR A 51 -11.78 8.56 28.86
C TYR A 51 -11.87 7.33 29.76
N SER A 52 -12.89 6.50 29.51
CA SER A 52 -13.03 5.18 30.12
C SER A 52 -11.73 4.40 29.91
N GLU A 53 -11.15 3.85 30.97
CA GLU A 53 -9.96 2.97 30.92
C GLU A 53 -10.12 1.84 29.86
N ASN A 54 -11.37 1.42 29.61
CA ASN A 54 -11.70 0.44 28.56
C ASN A 54 -11.48 0.95 27.13
N ASP A 55 -11.66 2.25 26.87
CA ASP A 55 -11.40 2.86 25.56
C ASP A 55 -9.91 3.03 25.33
N LEU A 56 -9.13 3.34 26.38
CA LEU A 56 -7.67 3.34 26.29
C LEU A 56 -7.16 1.93 25.98
N GLU A 57 -7.68 0.89 26.65
CA GLU A 57 -7.35 -0.50 26.35
C GLU A 57 -7.79 -0.93 24.95
N ASN A 58 -8.92 -0.45 24.43
CA ASN A 58 -9.37 -0.75 23.07
C ASN A 58 -8.52 -0.02 22.01
N ILE A 59 -8.15 1.24 22.24
CA ILE A 59 -7.23 2.00 21.38
C ILE A 59 -5.83 1.38 21.41
N LEU A 60 -5.35 0.95 22.59
CA LEU A 60 -4.11 0.20 22.75
C LEU A 60 -4.21 -1.19 22.14
N GLN A 61 -5.35 -1.89 22.21
CA GLN A 61 -5.57 -3.19 21.56
C GLN A 61 -5.67 -3.06 20.03
N VAL A 62 -6.22 -1.96 19.51
CA VAL A 62 -6.20 -1.64 18.08
C VAL A 62 -4.78 -1.27 17.63
N ALA A 63 -3.99 -0.62 18.49
CA ALA A 63 -2.56 -0.41 18.27
C ALA A 63 -1.72 -1.71 18.45
N GLU A 64 -2.18 -2.64 19.30
CA GLU A 64 -1.58 -3.95 19.59
C GLU A 64 -2.07 -5.06 18.66
N LYS A 65 -3.04 -4.79 17.79
CA LYS A 65 -3.17 -5.55 16.55
C LYS A 65 -1.95 -5.21 15.72
N ARG A 66 -0.84 -5.87 16.08
CA ARG A 66 0.48 -5.91 15.44
C ARG A 66 0.27 -6.29 13.99
N GLY A 67 -0.16 -5.30 13.22
CA GLY A 67 -0.24 -5.39 11.79
C GLY A 67 1.16 -5.71 11.31
N CYS A 68 1.25 -6.67 10.42
CA CYS A 68 2.51 -6.93 9.77
C CYS A 68 3.08 -5.64 9.17
N ILE A 69 4.40 -5.49 9.18
CA ILE A 69 5.08 -4.33 8.64
C ILE A 69 4.80 -4.29 7.14
N ARG A 70 4.18 -3.19 6.69
CA ARG A 70 3.86 -2.96 5.28
C ARG A 70 5.15 -2.86 4.46
N ARG A 71 5.03 -3.03 3.14
CA ARG A 71 6.17 -2.90 2.20
C ARG A 71 6.80 -1.52 2.34
N GLY A 72 8.12 -1.48 2.46
CA GLY A 72 8.90 -0.26 2.69
C GLY A 72 9.06 0.15 4.15
N GLY A 73 8.33 -0.49 5.08
CA GLY A 73 8.47 -0.24 6.52
C GLY A 73 9.75 -0.82 7.11
N ASN A 74 10.18 -0.27 8.26
CA ASN A 74 11.38 -0.69 8.97
C ASN A 74 11.18 -2.04 9.67
N CYS A 75 12.13 -2.95 9.51
CA CYS A 75 12.15 -4.29 10.13
C CYS A 75 13.46 -4.63 10.86
N ASP A 76 14.27 -3.63 11.27
CA ASP A 76 15.61 -3.80 11.90
C ASP A 76 15.63 -4.83 13.04
N TYR A 77 14.67 -4.77 13.96
CA TYR A 77 14.56 -5.69 15.12
C TYR A 77 13.47 -6.75 14.96
N ARG A 78 12.78 -6.77 13.81
CA ARG A 78 11.58 -7.58 13.55
C ARG A 78 11.57 -8.11 12.11
N ALA A 79 12.57 -8.92 11.78
CA ALA A 79 12.73 -9.47 10.42
C ALA A 79 11.56 -10.37 9.98
N SER A 80 10.84 -10.99 10.92
CA SER A 80 9.70 -11.88 10.68
C SER A 80 8.35 -11.17 10.51
N ASP A 81 8.23 -9.92 10.97
CA ASP A 81 6.92 -9.27 11.08
C ASP A 81 6.48 -8.59 9.78
N CYS A 82 7.25 -8.70 8.71
CA CYS A 82 6.85 -8.24 7.38
C CYS A 82 5.60 -8.97 6.88
N CYS A 83 4.70 -8.25 6.19
CA CYS A 83 3.47 -8.83 5.64
C CYS A 83 3.69 -10.00 4.69
N VAL A 84 2.62 -10.78 4.48
CA VAL A 84 2.60 -11.89 3.52
C VAL A 84 3.16 -11.43 2.16
N ASN A 85 4.03 -12.25 1.56
CA ASN A 85 4.71 -11.93 0.31
C ASN A 85 5.66 -10.70 0.38
N SER A 86 6.18 -10.41 1.57
CA SER A 86 7.34 -9.54 1.78
C SER A 86 8.41 -10.23 2.63
N ALA A 87 9.62 -9.72 2.57
CA ALA A 87 10.79 -10.21 3.29
C ALA A 87 11.60 -9.00 3.76
N CYS A 88 12.12 -9.07 4.98
CA CYS A 88 13.01 -8.05 5.50
C CYS A 88 14.35 -8.12 4.74
N ARG A 89 14.80 -6.99 4.20
CA ARG A 89 16.10 -6.87 3.50
C ARG A 89 16.86 -5.69 4.07
N CYS A 90 18.09 -5.94 4.47
CA CYS A 90 19.01 -4.97 5.02
C CYS A 90 20.13 -4.66 4.02
N ASN A 91 20.82 -3.55 4.23
CA ASN A 91 22.03 -3.24 3.49
C ASN A 91 23.17 -4.21 3.86
N LEU A 92 24.29 -4.18 3.13
CA LEU A 92 25.46 -5.04 3.41
C LEU A 92 26.03 -4.89 4.84
N TRP A 93 25.75 -3.76 5.47
CA TRP A 93 26.18 -3.44 6.83
C TRP A 93 25.18 -3.90 7.90
N GLY A 94 24.10 -4.59 7.51
CA GLY A 94 23.06 -5.06 8.44
C GLY A 94 22.16 -3.96 8.99
N ALA A 95 22.25 -2.73 8.46
CA ALA A 95 21.46 -1.57 8.88
C ALA A 95 20.40 -1.18 7.83
N ASN A 96 19.41 -0.37 8.25
CA ASN A 96 18.32 0.15 7.42
C ASN A 96 17.53 -0.96 6.74
N CYS A 97 17.08 -1.91 7.55
CA CYS A 97 16.31 -3.06 7.12
C CYS A 97 14.89 -2.66 6.75
N ARG A 98 14.43 -3.03 5.56
CA ARG A 98 13.08 -2.74 5.09
C ARG A 98 12.35 -3.94 4.54
N CYS A 99 11.04 -4.00 4.74
CA CYS A 99 10.20 -5.04 4.16
C CYS A 99 10.06 -4.83 2.64
N GLN A 100 10.74 -5.65 1.85
CA GLN A 100 10.68 -5.61 0.38
C GLN A 100 9.87 -6.78 -0.16
N ARG A 101 9.49 -6.74 -1.45
CA ARG A 101 8.80 -7.88 -2.08
C ARG A 101 9.71 -9.11 -2.04
N ARG A 102 9.13 -10.28 -1.77
CA ARG A 102 9.85 -11.54 -1.95
C ARG A 102 10.27 -11.65 -3.41
N GLY A 103 11.54 -11.97 -3.64
CA GLY A 103 12.07 -12.20 -4.98
C GLY A 103 11.42 -13.43 -5.60
N ILE A 104 11.42 -13.50 -6.93
CA ILE A 104 10.80 -14.58 -7.71
C ILE A 104 11.37 -15.96 -7.29
N PHE A 105 12.66 -16.01 -6.99
CA PHE A 105 13.35 -17.23 -6.55
C PHE A 105 13.05 -17.66 -5.11
N GLN A 106 12.41 -16.81 -4.30
CA GLN A 106 12.00 -17.16 -2.92
C GLN A 106 10.70 -17.98 -2.88
N LYS A 107 10.03 -18.18 -4.02
CA LYS A 107 8.78 -18.95 -4.15
C LYS A 107 9.01 -20.40 -4.60
N TRP A 108 10.18 -20.71 -5.17
CA TRP A 108 10.53 -22.01 -5.78
C TRP A 108 11.48 -22.86 -4.92
N GLY A 109 11.87 -22.37 -3.74
CA GLY A 109 12.68 -23.10 -2.77
C GLY A 109 11.84 -23.51 -1.56
N LYS A 110 11.07 -24.58 -1.71
CA LYS A 110 10.55 -25.38 -0.61
C LYS A 110 10.87 -26.83 -0.92
#